data_AF-A0A833GQA4-F1
#
_entry.id   AF-A0A833GQA4-F1
#
_cell.length_a   1.000
_cell.length_b   1.000
_cell.length_c   1.000
_cell.angle_alpha   90.00
_cell.angle_beta   90.00
_cell.angle_gamma   90.00
#
_symmetry.space_group_name_H-M   'P 1'
#
loop_
_entity.id
_entity.type
_entity.pdbx_description
1 polymer ?
#
loop_
_entity_poly.entity_id
_entity_poly.type
_entity_poly.pdbx_seq_one_letter_code
_entity_poly.pdbx_strand_id
1 'polypeptide(L)' 'HWMFAALLTTFFPLMVTAFPPGYVFLFFCGMMALQLLWVYGMMPETKGVSLEALEHRLTEGHAT' A
#
# COMPACT_ATOMS: atom_id res chain seq x y z
N HIS A 1 -12.40 4.62 0.44
CA HIS A 1 -13.49 3.70 0.04
C HIS A 1 -14.33 4.41 -1.04
N TRP A 2 -14.69 3.72 -2.13
CA TRP A 2 -15.37 4.18 -3.39
C TRP A 2 -14.76 5.30 -4.25
N MET A 3 -14.48 6.50 -3.72
CA MET A 3 -13.98 7.64 -4.51
C MET A 3 -12.64 7.36 -5.21
N PHE A 4 -11.73 6.65 -4.54
CA PHE A 4 -10.46 6.22 -5.12
C PHE A 4 -10.62 5.24 -6.28
N ALA A 5 -11.63 4.37 -6.24
CA ALA A 5 -11.88 3.41 -7.33
C ALA A 5 -12.38 4.13 -8.58
N ALA A 6 -13.31 5.09 -8.41
CA ALA A 6 -13.80 5.92 -9.51
C ALA A 6 -12.67 6.75 -10.15
N LEU A 7 -11.79 7.32 -9.31
CA LEU A 7 -10.64 8.12 -9.77
C LEU A 7 -9.63 7.27 -10.54
N LEU A 8 -9.25 6.09 -10.05
CA LEU A 8 -8.37 5.17 -10.78
C LEU A 8 -8.97 4.74 -12.13
N THR A 9 -10.27 4.46 -12.15
CA THR A 9 -10.98 3.98 -13.36
C THR A 9 -11.07 5.06 -14.44
N THR A 10 -11.16 6.34 -14.06
CA THR A 10 -11.15 7.47 -15.01
C THR A 10 -9.74 7.93 -15.37
N PHE A 11 -8.79 7.83 -14.44
CA PHE A 11 -7.41 8.23 -14.66
C PHE A 11 -6.64 7.28 -15.59
N PHE A 12 -6.91 5.97 -15.49
CA PHE A 12 -6.27 4.95 -16.34
C PHE A 12 -6.43 5.20 -17.85
N PRO A 13 -7.64 5.37 -18.41
CA PRO A 13 -7.82 5.62 -19.83
C PRO A 13 -7.21 6.96 -20.27
N LEU A 14 -7.29 8.01 -19.44
CA LEU A 14 -6.67 9.31 -19.74
C LEU A 14 -5.15 9.20 -19.89
N MET A 15 -4.52 8.37 -19.06
CA MET A 15 -3.07 8.16 -19.08
C MET A 15 -2.64 7.33 -20.31
N VAL A 16 -3.44 6.34 -20.72
CA VAL A 16 -3.17 5.49 -21.90
C VAL A 16 -3.42 6.23 -23.22
N THR A 17 -4.32 7.22 -23.25
CA THR A 17 -4.55 8.03 -24.46
C THR A 17 -3.58 9.19 -24.59
N ALA A 18 -3.08 9.75 -23.48
CA ALA A 18 -2.13 10.85 -23.49
C ALA A 18 -0.67 10.41 -23.70
N PHE A 19 -0.31 9.18 -23.30
CA PHE A 19 1.07 8.68 -23.37
C PHE A 19 1.20 7.41 -24.21
N PRO A 20 2.36 7.18 -24.87
CA PRO A 20 2.62 5.93 -25.57
C PRO A 20 2.53 4.72 -24.61
N PRO A 21 2.03 3.55 -25.08
CA PRO A 21 1.83 2.37 -24.23
C PRO A 21 3.08 1.92 -23.46
N GLY A 22 4.27 2.13 -24.02
CA GLY A 22 5.54 1.78 -23.38
C GLY A 22 5.81 2.56 -22.08
N TYR A 23 5.41 3.83 -22.00
CA TYR A 23 5.56 4.64 -20.79
C TYR A 23 4.61 4.18 -19.68
N VAL A 24 3.39 3.82 -20.05
CA VAL A 24 2.39 3.29 -19.11
C VAL A 24 2.87 1.98 -18.51
N PHE A 25 3.42 1.08 -19.33
CA PHE A 25 3.98 -0.18 -18.84
C PHE A 25 5.14 0.03 -17.85
N LEU A 26 6.08 0.91 -18.17
CA LEU A 26 7.19 1.25 -17.26
C LEU A 26 6.70 1.89 -15.95
N PHE A 27 5.69 2.75 -16.02
CA PHE A 27 5.07 3.35 -14.83
C PHE A 27 4.48 2.28 -13.90
N PHE A 28 3.67 1.37 -14.42
CA PHE A 28 3.10 0.28 -13.62
C PHE A 28 4.17 -0.68 -13.10
N CYS A 29 5.18 -0.98 -13.90
CA CYS A 29 6.33 -1.79 -13.48
C CYS A 29 7.08 -1.13 -12.31
N GLY A 30 7.35 0.18 -12.39
CA GLY A 30 7.96 0.95 -11.30
C GLY A 30 7.09 0.96 -10.03
N MET A 31 5.78 1.12 -10.18
CA MET A 31 4.83 1.04 -9.07
C MET A 31 4.84 -0.33 -8.38
N MET A 32 5.01 -1.44 -9.12
CA MET A 32 5.17 -2.79 -8.55
C MET A 32 6.45 -2.95 -7.72
N ALA A 33 7.55 -2.30 -8.13
CA ALA A 33 8.78 -2.28 -7.34
C ALA A 33 8.63 -1.39 -6.08
N LEU A 34 7.99 -0.23 -6.22
CA LEU A 34 7.75 0.69 -5.11
C LEU A 34 6.91 0.06 -4.00
N GLN A 35 5.84 -0.66 -4.34
CA GLN A 35 5.03 -1.37 -3.34
C GLN A 35 5.82 -2.46 -2.62
N LEU A 36 6.76 -3.14 -3.30
CA LEU A 36 7.61 -4.16 -2.68
C LEU A 36 8.60 -3.54 -1.71
N LEU A 37 9.24 -2.43 -2.09
CA LEU A 37 10.13 -1.67 -1.20
C LEU A 37 9.37 -1.15 0.03
N TRP A 38 8.14 -0.68 -0.17
CA TRP A 38 7.27 -0.23 0.92
C TRP A 38 6.90 -1.36 1.88
N VAL A 39 6.46 -2.51 1.35
CA VAL A 39 6.13 -3.68 2.17
C VAL A 39 7.36 -4.17 2.92
N TYR A 40 8.52 -4.22 2.27
CA TYR A 40 9.75 -4.67 2.90
C TYR A 40 10.26 -3.72 4.00
N GLY A 41 10.16 -2.40 3.79
CA GLY A 41 10.73 -1.39 4.68
C GLY A 41 9.79 -0.85 5.75
N MET A 42 8.50 -0.72 5.46
CA MET A 42 7.51 -0.10 6.35
C MET A 42 6.52 -1.07 6.98
N MET A 43 6.34 -2.27 6.41
CA MET A 43 5.49 -3.28 7.05
C MET A 43 6.38 -4.16 7.92
N PRO A 44 6.42 -3.96 9.25
CA PRO A 44 7.08 -4.92 10.13
C PRO A 44 6.40 -6.27 9.89
N GLU A 45 7.17 -7.28 9.48
CA GLU A 45 6.64 -8.63 9.35
C GLU A 45 5.92 -8.98 10.66
N THR A 46 4.62 -9.25 10.59
CA THR A 46 3.86 -9.91 11.65
C THR A 46 4.31 -11.39 11.79
N LYS A 47 5.60 -11.67 11.62
CA LYS A 47 6.23 -12.97 11.89
C LYS A 47 6.83 -12.92 13.28
N GLY A 48 6.01 -13.26 14.27
CA GLY A 48 6.50 -13.64 15.61
C GLY A 48 5.90 -12.88 16.79
N VAL A 49 4.98 -11.94 16.59
CA VAL A 49 4.23 -11.33 17.69
C VAL A 49 2.76 -11.67 17.50
N SER A 50 2.21 -12.52 18.37
CA SER A 50 0.77 -12.78 18.39
C SER A 50 0.02 -11.50 18.77
N LEU A 51 -1.21 -11.37 18.29
CA LEU A 51 -2.12 -10.26 18.61
C LEU A 51 -2.21 -9.99 20.13
N GLU A 52 -2.00 -11.03 20.95
CA GLU A 52 -2.06 -10.98 22.41
C GLU A 52 -0.95 -10.13 23.06
N ALA A 53 0.26 -10.11 22.48
CA ALA A 53 1.37 -9.31 23.04
C ALA A 53 1.19 -7.80 22.79
N LEU A 54 0.41 -7.43 21.77
CA LEU A 54 0.03 -6.04 21.51
C LEU A 54 -1.11 -5.61 22.46
N GLU A 55 -2.04 -6.51 22.76
CA GLU A 55 -3.16 -6.29 23.69
C GLU A 55 -2.69 -6.09 25.14
N HIS A 56 -1.71 -6.87 25.61
CA HIS A 56 -1.16 -6.75 26.97
C HIS A 56 -0.52 -5.36 27.20
N ARG A 57 0.22 -4.86 26.21
CA ARG A 57 0.89 -3.55 26.28
C ARG A 57 -0.07 -2.37 26.30
N LEU A 58 -1.25 -2.50 25.70
CA LEU A 58 -2.27 -1.45 25.69
C LEU A 58 -3.08 -1.42 26.99
N THR A 59 -3.24 -2.57 27.66
CA THR A 59 -4.03 -2.68 28.90
C THR A 59 -3.24 -2.22 30.14
N GLU A 60 -1.94 -2.48 30.22
CA GLU A 60 -1.10 -2.08 31.37
C GLU A 60 -0.82 -0.56 31.44
N GLY A 61 -0.89 0.15 30.30
CA GLY A 61 -0.66 1.60 30.25
C GLY A 61 -1.79 2.46 30.81
N HIS A 62 -2.90 1.87 31.26
CA HIS A 62 -4.07 2.59 31.78
C HIS A 62 -4.25 2.45 33.31
N ALA A 63 -3.27 1.83 34.00
CA ALA A 63 -3.32 1.58 35.44
C ALA A 63 -2.29 2.42 36.24
N THR A 64 -2.01 3.65 35.81
CA THR A 64 -1.27 4.67 36.59
C THR A 64 -2.07 5.95 36.71
#